data_AF-A0A2V5URD8-F1
#
_entry.id   AF-A0A2V5URD8-F1
#
_cell.length_a   1.000
_cell.length_b   1.000
_cell.length_c   1.000
_cell.angle_alpha   90.00
_cell.angle_beta   90.00
_cell.angle_gamma   90.00
#
_symmetry.space_group_name_H-M   'P 1'
#
loop_
_entity.id
_entity.type
_entity.pdbx_description
1 polymer ?
#
loop_
_entity_poly.entity_id
_entity_poly.type
_entity_poly.pdbx_seq_one_letter_code
_entity_poly.pdbx_strand_id
1 'polypeptide(L)'
;MLAKIYSAAVYGVDAYEVEIEVNGAGGDPNIIIVGLPDAAVKESRDRVTTAISNSGYYWPRGRTTINLAPADIKKEGPSFDLPIALGMIAVTEGLDSSPFENFSFVGELALDGTVRAVKGVLPVALEARRRGRRALFVPEANALE
;
A
#
# COMPACT_ATOMS: atom_id res chain seq x y z
N MET A 1 -5.47 1.05 16.34
CA MET A 1 -6.29 1.89 15.43
C MET A 1 -6.14 1.30 14.04
N LEU A 2 -7.23 1.23 13.28
CA LEU A 2 -7.28 0.62 11.95
C LEU A 2 -7.32 1.70 10.87
N ALA A 3 -6.42 1.63 9.89
CA ALA A 3 -6.46 2.44 8.68
C ALA A 3 -6.77 1.53 7.48
N LYS A 4 -7.62 2.00 6.57
CA LYS A 4 -7.94 1.32 5.30
C LYS A 4 -7.43 2.14 4.13
N ILE A 5 -6.64 1.51 3.26
CA ILE A 5 -6.11 2.09 2.02
C ILE A 5 -6.46 1.15 0.88
N TYR A 6 -6.77 1.70 -0.30
CA TYR A 6 -7.06 0.90 -1.49
C TYR A 6 -5.93 0.99 -2.51
N SER A 7 -5.67 -0.14 -3.13
CA SER A 7 -4.73 -0.31 -4.23
C SER A 7 -5.33 -1.27 -5.25
N ALA A 8 -4.55 -1.70 -6.23
CA ALA A 8 -4.93 -2.78 -7.11
C ALA A 8 -3.68 -3.55 -7.56
N ALA A 9 -3.90 -4.80 -7.94
CA ALA A 9 -2.86 -5.66 -8.49
C ALA A 9 -3.27 -6.14 -9.87
N VAL A 10 -2.28 -6.34 -10.73
CA VAL A 10 -2.48 -6.86 -12.08
C VAL A 10 -2.60 -8.39 -12.02
N TYR A 11 -3.59 -8.93 -12.73
CA TYR A 11 -3.77 -10.37 -12.91
C TYR A 11 -3.97 -10.66 -14.40
N GLY A 12 -2.91 -11.11 -15.06
CA GLY A 12 -2.89 -11.27 -16.52
C GLY A 12 -3.01 -9.92 -17.21
N VAL A 13 -4.12 -9.70 -17.91
CA VAL A 13 -4.43 -8.43 -18.61
C VAL A 13 -5.37 -7.53 -17.83
N ASP A 14 -5.98 -8.03 -16.77
CA ASP A 14 -6.91 -7.31 -15.91
C ASP A 14 -6.22 -6.84 -14.62
N ALA A 15 -6.93 -6.08 -13.81
CA ALA A 15 -6.54 -5.78 -12.45
C ALA A 15 -7.70 -6.07 -11.48
N TYR A 16 -7.36 -6.34 -10.23
CA TYR A 16 -8.32 -6.47 -9.16
C TYR A 16 -7.93 -5.55 -8.00
N GLU A 17 -8.94 -4.99 -7.36
CA GLU A 17 -8.75 -4.16 -6.19
C GLU A 17 -8.14 -4.93 -5.01
N VAL A 18 -7.20 -4.28 -4.32
CA VAL A 18 -6.60 -4.77 -3.09
C VAL A 18 -6.95 -3.80 -1.97
N GLU A 19 -7.66 -4.29 -0.95
CA GLU A 19 -7.86 -3.53 0.30
C GLU A 19 -6.69 -3.82 1.24
N ILE A 20 -6.04 -2.76 1.69
CA ILE A 20 -4.89 -2.80 2.59
C ILE A 20 -5.35 -2.24 3.93
N GLU A 21 -5.41 -3.12 4.92
CA GLU A 21 -5.76 -2.76 6.28
C GLU A 21 -4.50 -2.73 7.13
N VAL A 22 -4.21 -1.60 7.76
CA VAL A 22 -3.10 -1.46 8.69
C VAL A 22 -3.65 -1.26 10.09
N ASN A 23 -3.26 -2.14 11.01
CA ASN A 23 -3.62 -2.03 12.41
C ASN A 23 -2.38 -1.95 13.28
N GLY A 24 -2.24 -0.85 14.01
CA GLY A 24 -1.24 -0.68 15.06
C GLY A 24 -1.81 -1.08 16.43
N ALA A 25 -1.05 -1.90 17.15
CA ALA A 25 -1.29 -2.34 18.51
C ALA A 25 -0.03 -2.11 19.38
N GLY A 26 -0.21 -2.07 20.71
CA GLY A 26 0.90 -2.02 21.66
C GLY A 26 1.69 -3.34 21.73
N GLY A 27 2.78 -3.34 22.49
CA GLY A 27 3.67 -4.49 22.65
C GLY A 27 4.94 -4.36 21.82
N ASP A 28 5.65 -5.47 21.64
CA ASP A 28 6.96 -5.49 20.99
C ASP A 28 6.87 -5.07 19.51
N PRO A 29 7.88 -4.32 19.00
CA PRO A 29 7.94 -3.95 17.59
C PRO A 29 7.96 -5.19 16.71
N ASN A 30 6.89 -5.38 15.93
CA ASN A 30 6.82 -6.47 14.97
C ASN A 30 5.84 -6.10 13.86
N ILE A 31 6.30 -6.13 12.61
CA ILE A 31 5.47 -5.87 11.45
C ILE A 31 5.22 -7.19 10.73
N ILE A 32 3.93 -7.49 10.53
CA ILE A 32 3.46 -8.74 9.91
C ILE A 32 2.60 -8.38 8.72
N ILE A 33 2.93 -8.94 7.55
CA ILE A 33 2.13 -8.80 6.32
C ILE A 33 1.43 -10.13 6.05
N VAL A 34 0.10 -10.11 5.92
CA VAL A 34 -0.75 -11.29 5.70
C VAL A 34 -1.64 -11.12 4.47
N GLY A 35 -2.26 -12.22 4.03
CA GLY A 35 -3.06 -12.26 2.81
C GLY A 35 -2.26 -12.68 1.58
N LEU A 36 -1.55 -13.81 1.64
CA LEU A 36 -0.75 -14.36 0.53
C LEU A 36 0.23 -13.37 -0.16
N PRO A 37 1.08 -12.64 0.58
CA PRO A 37 2.16 -11.86 -0.01
C PRO A 37 3.27 -12.78 -0.57
N ASP A 38 3.85 -12.39 -1.70
CA ASP A 38 5.09 -12.98 -2.21
C ASP A 38 6.32 -12.50 -1.40
N ALA A 39 7.52 -12.88 -1.85
CA ALA A 39 8.75 -12.48 -1.19
C ALA A 39 8.98 -10.96 -1.26
N ALA A 40 8.75 -10.34 -2.42
CA ALA A 40 8.95 -8.91 -2.61
C ALA A 40 8.06 -8.07 -1.71
N VAL A 41 6.78 -8.47 -1.56
CA VAL A 41 5.81 -7.83 -0.66
C VAL A 41 6.17 -8.05 0.81
N LYS A 42 6.72 -9.21 1.18
CA LYS A 42 7.22 -9.43 2.54
C LYS A 42 8.42 -8.54 2.86
N GLU A 43 9.33 -8.37 1.90
CA GLU A 43 10.49 -7.48 1.99
C GLU A 43 10.11 -6.00 2.00
N SER A 44 8.90 -5.64 1.51
CA SER A 44 8.37 -4.28 1.61
C SER A 44 8.39 -3.73 3.03
N ARG A 45 8.32 -4.58 4.08
CA ARG A 45 8.42 -4.12 5.47
C ARG A 45 9.65 -3.25 5.72
N ASP A 46 10.83 -3.74 5.34
CA ASP A 46 12.10 -3.06 5.63
C ASP A 46 12.24 -1.82 4.74
N ARG A 47 11.73 -1.92 3.51
CA ARG A 47 11.73 -0.84 2.53
C ARG A 47 10.83 0.32 2.94
N VAL A 48 9.59 0.01 3.31
CA VAL A 48 8.55 0.97 3.73
C VAL A 48 8.98 1.67 5.02
N THR A 49 9.44 0.93 6.03
CA THR A 49 9.86 1.56 7.30
C THR A 49 11.05 2.50 7.10
N THR A 50 12.00 2.12 6.26
CA THR A 50 13.15 2.98 5.91
C THR A 50 12.70 4.21 5.12
N ALA A 51 11.84 4.03 4.11
CA ALA A 51 11.30 5.11 3.29
C ALA A 51 10.49 6.13 4.12
N ILE A 52 9.62 5.66 5.03
CA ILE A 52 8.87 6.50 5.97
C ILE A 52 9.85 7.35 6.79
N SER A 53 10.87 6.72 7.37
CA SER A 53 11.84 7.39 8.24
C SER A 53 12.66 8.44 7.48
N ASN A 54 13.13 8.11 6.27
CA ASN A 54 13.89 9.02 5.42
C ASN A 54 13.02 10.13 4.80
N SER A 55 11.70 9.97 4.81
CA SER A 55 10.73 10.99 4.42
C SER A 55 10.31 11.92 5.58
N GLY A 56 10.89 11.74 6.77
CA GLY A 56 10.60 12.57 7.95
C GLY A 56 9.32 12.20 8.70
N TYR A 57 8.73 11.04 8.42
CA TYR A 57 7.55 10.52 9.10
C TYR A 57 7.91 9.42 10.11
N TYR A 58 6.95 9.06 10.95
CA TYR A 58 7.07 7.96 11.88
C TYR A 58 6.13 6.81 11.49
N TRP A 59 6.50 5.60 11.92
CA TRP A 59 5.66 4.41 11.81
C TRP A 59 5.39 3.81 13.20
N PRO A 60 4.40 2.91 13.35
CA PRO A 60 3.95 2.49 14.68
C PRO A 60 5.04 1.70 15.42
N ARG A 61 5.38 2.13 16.64
CA ARG A 61 6.47 1.52 17.44
C ARG A 61 6.16 0.13 18.01
N GLY A 62 4.92 -0.34 17.90
CA GLY A 62 4.49 -1.63 18.44
C GLY A 62 4.22 -2.68 17.35
N ARG A 63 3.34 -3.62 17.67
CA ARG A 63 2.91 -4.63 16.71
C ARG A 63 2.04 -3.98 15.63
N THR A 64 2.47 -4.11 14.37
CA THR A 64 1.74 -3.63 13.20
C THR A 64 1.34 -4.82 12.33
N THR A 65 0.04 -4.99 12.10
CA THR A 65 -0.46 -5.99 11.17
C THR A 65 -0.93 -5.29 9.91
N ILE A 66 -0.45 -5.74 8.75
CA ILE A 66 -0.84 -5.28 7.43
C ILE A 66 -1.55 -6.46 6.75
N ASN A 67 -2.84 -6.31 6.49
CA ASN A 67 -3.64 -7.32 5.81
C ASN A 67 -3.91 -6.90 4.36
N LEU A 68 -3.69 -7.79 3.41
CA LEU A 68 -3.92 -7.58 1.98
C LEU A 68 -5.08 -8.45 1.52
N ALA A 69 -6.26 -7.86 1.34
CA ALA A 69 -7.46 -8.54 0.85
C ALA A 69 -7.65 -8.32 -0.66
N PRO A 70 -8.13 -9.31 -1.44
CA PRO A 70 -8.68 -10.59 -0.98
C PRO A 70 -7.58 -11.63 -0.70
N ALA A 71 -7.71 -12.42 0.38
CA ALA A 71 -6.64 -13.24 0.93
C ALA A 71 -6.38 -14.57 0.18
N ASP A 72 -7.21 -14.91 -0.81
CA ASP A 72 -7.14 -16.10 -1.67
C ASP A 72 -6.34 -15.85 -2.96
N ILE A 73 -6.08 -14.61 -3.32
CA ILE A 73 -5.27 -14.23 -4.48
C ILE A 73 -3.88 -13.79 -4.01
N LYS A 74 -2.83 -14.27 -4.68
CA LYS A 74 -1.45 -13.92 -4.34
C LYS A 74 -1.16 -12.46 -4.71
N LYS A 75 -0.56 -11.69 -3.79
CA LYS A 75 -0.10 -10.31 -4.07
C LYS A 75 1.39 -10.35 -4.38
N GLU A 76 1.73 -9.85 -5.57
CA GLU A 76 3.08 -9.93 -6.12
C GLU A 76 3.67 -8.55 -6.40
N GLY A 77 4.97 -8.41 -6.13
CA GLY A 77 5.73 -7.22 -6.46
C GLY A 77 5.55 -6.03 -5.51
N PRO A 78 6.35 -4.97 -5.73
CA PRO A 78 6.49 -3.86 -4.77
C PRO A 78 5.49 -2.72 -4.94
N SER A 79 4.46 -2.87 -5.79
CA SER A 79 3.50 -1.79 -6.07
C SER A 79 2.66 -1.37 -4.86
N PHE A 80 2.70 -2.16 -3.79
CA PHE A 80 2.00 -1.89 -2.54
C PHE A 80 2.83 -1.10 -1.52
N ASP A 81 4.09 -0.78 -1.80
CA ASP A 81 4.95 -0.08 -0.83
C ASP A 81 4.34 1.26 -0.41
N LEU A 82 3.96 2.10 -1.38
CA LEU A 82 3.34 3.40 -1.11
C LEU A 82 2.03 3.28 -0.32
N PRO A 83 1.02 2.49 -0.74
CA PRO A 83 -0.21 2.40 0.03
C PRO A 83 -0.02 1.78 1.42
N ILE A 84 0.91 0.84 1.60
CA ILE A 84 1.26 0.32 2.93
C ILE A 84 1.85 1.44 3.80
N ALA A 85 2.75 2.25 3.24
CA ALA A 85 3.36 3.37 3.96
C ALA A 85 2.31 4.40 4.42
N LEU A 86 1.37 4.75 3.53
CA LEU A 86 0.25 5.64 3.86
C LEU A 86 -0.61 5.09 5.01
N GLY A 87 -0.92 3.80 5.00
CA GLY A 87 -1.67 3.16 6.08
C GLY A 87 -0.90 3.17 7.41
N MET A 88 0.42 2.93 7.38
CA MET A 88 1.26 2.98 8.58
C MET A 88 1.37 4.40 9.16
N ILE A 89 1.51 5.42 8.31
CA ILE A 89 1.52 6.82 8.73
C ILE A 89 0.15 7.20 9.30
N ALA A 90 -0.95 6.84 8.62
CA ALA A 90 -2.30 7.14 9.10
C ALA A 90 -2.57 6.56 10.50
N VAL A 91 -2.14 5.31 10.75
CA VAL A 91 -2.23 4.70 12.09
C VAL A 91 -1.38 5.44 13.12
N THR A 92 -0.19 5.89 12.73
CA THR A 92 0.76 6.56 13.64
C THR A 92 0.28 7.95 14.03
N GLU A 93 -0.24 8.70 13.07
CA GLU A 93 -0.69 10.09 13.21
C GLU A 93 -2.12 10.21 13.72
N GLY A 94 -2.83 9.10 13.93
CA GLY A 94 -4.23 9.14 14.40
C GLY A 94 -5.21 9.67 13.35
N LEU A 95 -4.90 9.53 12.05
CA LEU A 95 -5.72 10.08 10.98
C LEU A 95 -7.00 9.27 10.77
N ASP A 96 -8.10 9.98 10.48
CA ASP A 96 -9.30 9.37 9.92
C ASP A 96 -9.00 8.87 8.51
N SER A 97 -9.18 7.57 8.29
CA SER A 97 -8.90 6.94 7.00
C SER A 97 -10.10 6.88 6.06
N SER A 98 -11.31 7.26 6.51
CA SER A 98 -12.51 7.25 5.66
C SER A 98 -12.38 8.03 4.34
N PRO A 99 -11.65 9.17 4.26
CA PRO A 99 -11.43 9.84 2.98
C PRO A 99 -10.64 9.00 1.96
N PHE A 100 -9.73 8.13 2.43
CA PHE A 100 -8.93 7.25 1.56
C PHE A 100 -9.78 6.19 0.86
N GLU A 101 -10.99 5.91 1.34
CA GLU A 101 -11.94 5.05 0.64
C GLU A 101 -12.35 5.61 -0.73
N ASN A 102 -12.17 6.91 -0.98
CA ASN A 102 -12.47 7.46 -2.31
C ASN A 102 -11.31 7.35 -3.29
N PHE A 103 -10.17 6.83 -2.88
CA PHE A 103 -8.93 6.89 -3.66
C PHE A 103 -8.29 5.52 -3.79
N SER A 104 -7.51 5.34 -4.85
CA SER A 104 -6.62 4.19 -5.01
C SER A 104 -5.19 4.68 -5.18
N PHE A 105 -4.22 3.91 -4.68
CA PHE A 105 -2.80 4.27 -4.69
C PHE A 105 -1.96 3.09 -5.18
N VAL A 106 -1.00 3.38 -6.04
CA VAL A 106 0.04 2.42 -6.42
C VAL A 106 1.40 3.11 -6.44
N GLY A 107 2.44 2.38 -6.07
CA GLY A 107 3.81 2.90 -6.10
C GLY A 107 4.79 2.01 -5.35
N GLU A 108 5.97 1.82 -5.94
CA GLU A 108 7.12 1.25 -5.25
C GLU A 108 7.84 2.37 -4.48
N LEU A 109 8.39 2.06 -3.31
CA LEU A 109 9.23 3.01 -2.57
C LEU A 109 10.70 2.63 -2.67
N ALA A 110 11.53 3.61 -2.98
CA ALA A 110 12.96 3.52 -2.69
C ALA A 110 13.20 3.78 -1.20
N LEU A 111 14.36 3.34 -0.69
CA LEU A 111 14.72 3.55 0.73
C LEU A 111 14.81 5.04 1.11
N ASP A 112 15.08 5.93 0.16
CA ASP A 112 15.14 7.39 0.36
C ASP A 112 13.76 8.07 0.35
N GLY A 113 12.67 7.31 0.17
CA GLY A 113 11.31 7.86 0.07
C GLY A 113 10.84 8.15 -1.35
N THR A 114 11.69 8.01 -2.37
CA THR A 114 11.31 8.23 -3.77
C THR A 114 10.25 7.22 -4.20
N VAL A 115 9.16 7.71 -4.82
CA VAL A 115 8.14 6.85 -5.43
C VAL A 115 8.58 6.45 -6.83
N ARG A 116 8.78 5.15 -7.05
CA ARG A 116 9.22 4.57 -8.32
C ARG A 116 8.05 4.07 -9.14
N ALA A 117 8.27 4.02 -10.45
CA ALA A 117 7.31 3.50 -11.40
C ALA A 117 6.90 2.05 -11.08
N VAL A 118 5.65 1.73 -11.35
CA VAL A 118 5.10 0.37 -11.25
C VAL A 118 4.62 -0.10 -12.62
N LYS A 119 4.38 -1.40 -12.77
CA LYS A 119 3.88 -1.97 -14.02
C LYS A 119 2.36 -2.09 -14.00
N GLY A 120 1.73 -1.90 -15.15
CA GLY A 120 0.29 -2.16 -15.35
C GLY A 120 -0.59 -1.10 -14.69
N VAL A 121 -0.23 0.18 -14.84
CA VAL A 121 -1.04 1.28 -14.32
C VAL A 121 -2.34 1.42 -15.10
N LEU A 122 -2.34 1.13 -16.41
CA LEU A 122 -3.55 1.17 -17.22
C LEU A 122 -4.67 0.24 -16.71
N PRO A 123 -4.47 -1.08 -16.55
CA PRO A 123 -5.52 -1.95 -16.00
C PRO A 123 -5.91 -1.58 -14.57
N VAL A 124 -4.96 -1.10 -13.76
CA VAL A 124 -5.24 -0.57 -12.41
C VAL A 124 -6.18 0.64 -12.46
N ALA A 125 -5.97 1.57 -13.40
CA ALA A 125 -6.84 2.73 -13.59
C ALA A 125 -8.25 2.33 -14.03
N LEU A 126 -8.36 1.33 -14.91
CA LEU A 126 -9.65 0.77 -15.31
C LEU A 126 -10.40 0.13 -14.14
N GLU A 127 -9.70 -0.62 -13.28
CA GLU A 127 -10.28 -1.23 -12.08
C GLU A 127 -10.69 -0.17 -11.05
N ALA A 128 -9.85 0.83 -10.78
CA ALA A 128 -10.17 1.93 -9.88
C ALA A 128 -11.44 2.68 -10.33
N ARG A 129 -11.56 2.93 -11.64
CA ARG A 129 -12.78 3.50 -12.23
C ARG A 129 -13.99 2.58 -12.06
N ARG A 130 -13.84 1.28 -12.30
CA ARG A 130 -14.93 0.29 -12.14
C ARG A 130 -15.43 0.21 -10.69
N ARG A 131 -14.54 0.40 -9.73
CA ARG A 131 -14.84 0.44 -8.29
C ARG A 131 -15.40 1.78 -7.81
N GLY A 132 -15.51 2.78 -8.70
CA GLY A 132 -16.05 4.09 -8.37
C GLY A 132 -15.10 4.96 -7.55
N ARG A 133 -13.78 4.67 -7.57
CA ARG A 133 -12.78 5.52 -6.91
C ARG A 133 -12.73 6.88 -7.63
N ARG A 134 -12.69 7.96 -6.85
CA ARG A 134 -12.65 9.35 -7.32
C ARG A 134 -11.34 9.70 -8.01
N ALA A 135 -10.22 9.14 -7.55
CA ALA A 135 -8.92 9.32 -8.17
C ALA A 135 -8.01 8.10 -7.93
N LEU A 136 -7.09 7.89 -8.87
CA LEU A 136 -5.95 6.99 -8.73
C LEU A 136 -4.68 7.84 -8.61
N PHE A 137 -3.88 7.59 -7.58
CA PHE A 137 -2.55 8.17 -7.41
C PHE A 137 -1.52 7.18 -7.94
N VAL A 138 -0.68 7.66 -8.84
CA VAL A 138 0.36 6.88 -9.53
C VAL A 138 1.70 7.59 -9.39
N PRO A 139 2.83 6.86 -9.53
CA PRO A 139 4.14 7.48 -9.65
C PRO A 139 4.17 8.46 -10.84
N GLU A 140 4.88 9.58 -10.72
CA GLU A 140 5.00 10.57 -11.80
C GLU A 140 5.52 9.96 -13.10
N ALA A 141 6.46 9.00 -12.99
CA ALA A 141 6.99 8.27 -14.12
C ALA A 141 5.95 7.40 -14.87
N ASN A 142 4.80 7.10 -14.25
CA ASN A 142 3.68 6.41 -14.89
C ASN A 142 2.63 7.38 -15.46
N ALA A 143 2.79 8.70 -15.34
CA ALA A 143 1.74 9.66 -15.72
C ALA A 143 1.40 9.66 -17.22
N LEU A 144 2.30 9.18 -18.08
CA LEU A 144 2.12 9.13 -19.54
C LEU A 144 1.50 7.80 -20.03
N GLU A 145 1.35 6.81 -19.15
CA GLU A 145 0.72 5.51 -19.46
C GLU A 145 -0.80 5.65 -19.57
#